data_AF-A0A2S9G6D3-F1
#
_entry.id   AF-A0A2S9G6D3-F1
#
_cell.length_a   1.000
_cell.length_b   1.000
_cell.length_c   1.000
_cell.angle_alpha   90.00
_cell.angle_beta   90.00
_cell.angle_gamma   90.00
#
_symmetry.space_group_name_H-M   'P 1'
#
loop_
_entity.id
_entity.type
_entity.pdbx_description
1 polymer ?
#
loop_
_entity_poly.entity_id
_entity_poly.type
_entity_poly.pdbx_seq_one_letter_code
_entity_poly.pdbx_strand_id
1 'polypeptide(L)'
;ARFLAAAARFPHSAARLNTTLTELVVDDGTVVGAIVETDGHRPAIRARRGVLLAAGGFEHNDEMRTRYGVPGDSRDTMGPWGNRG
;
A
#
# COMPACT_ATOMS: atom_id res chain seq x y z
N ALA A 1 7.35 -16.76 0.40
CA ALA A 1 6.03 -16.23 0.80
C ALA A 1 4.99 -17.36 0.94
N ARG A 2 4.99 -18.12 2.05
CA ARG A 2 4.07 -19.26 2.22
C ARG A 2 2.61 -18.83 2.45
N PHE A 3 2.40 -17.74 3.19
CA PHE A 3 1.06 -17.23 3.49
C PHE A 3 0.29 -16.81 2.24
N LEU A 4 0.87 -15.93 1.40
CA LEU A 4 0.22 -15.46 0.17
C LEU A 4 -0.05 -16.61 -0.82
N ALA A 5 0.89 -17.56 -0.94
CA ALA A 5 0.70 -18.75 -1.77
C ALA A 5 -0.44 -19.65 -1.26
N ALA A 6 -0.60 -19.77 0.06
CA ALA A 6 -1.72 -20.49 0.66
C ALA A 6 -3.05 -19.74 0.48
N ALA A 7 -3.02 -18.41 0.61
CA ALA A 7 -4.20 -17.55 0.44
C ALA A 7 -4.82 -17.75 -0.95
N ALA A 8 -4.02 -17.89 -2.00
CA ALA A 8 -4.49 -18.12 -3.37
C ALA A 8 -5.41 -19.36 -3.55
N ARG A 9 -5.46 -20.28 -2.58
CA ARG A 9 -6.38 -21.42 -2.59
C ARG A 9 -7.81 -21.06 -2.18
N PHE A 10 -8.04 -19.86 -1.62
CA PHE A 10 -9.35 -19.42 -1.18
C PHE A 10 -10.05 -18.60 -2.27
N PRO A 11 -11.30 -18.94 -2.65
CA PRO A 11 -11.99 -18.38 -3.81
C PRO A 11 -12.36 -16.89 -3.66
N HIS A 12 -12.31 -16.35 -2.45
CA HIS A 12 -12.60 -14.94 -2.17
C HIS A 12 -11.35 -14.11 -1.89
N SER A 13 -10.17 -14.66 -2.17
CA SER A 13 -8.91 -13.94 -2.11
C SER A 13 -8.36 -13.70 -3.51
N ALA A 14 -7.79 -12.53 -3.72
CA ALA A 14 -7.05 -12.21 -4.93
C ALA A 14 -5.81 -11.40 -4.52
N ALA A 15 -4.68 -11.72 -5.13
CA ALA A 15 -3.46 -10.93 -5.01
C ALA A 15 -3.17 -10.25 -6.35
N ARG A 16 -2.93 -8.94 -6.32
CA ARG A 16 -2.53 -8.14 -7.48
C ARG A 16 -1.14 -7.58 -7.19
N LEU A 17 -0.17 -7.91 -8.04
CA LEU A 17 1.18 -7.37 -7.98
C LEU A 17 1.27 -6.13 -8.88
N ASN A 18 2.35 -5.35 -8.75
CA ASN A 18 2.56 -4.12 -9.54
C ASN A 18 1.37 -3.14 -9.48
N THR A 19 0.67 -3.13 -8.35
CA THR A 19 -0.55 -2.36 -8.13
C THR A 19 -0.32 -1.39 -6.96
N THR A 20 -0.06 -0.13 -7.25
CA THR A 20 0.25 0.90 -6.26
C THR A 20 -1.03 1.60 -5.81
N LEU A 21 -1.25 1.73 -4.50
CA LEU A 21 -2.33 2.60 -3.99
C LEU A 21 -1.96 4.06 -4.27
N THR A 22 -2.86 4.83 -4.88
CA THR A 22 -2.64 6.27 -5.15
C THR A 22 -3.61 7.19 -4.43
N GLU A 23 -4.82 6.72 -4.14
CA GLU A 23 -5.86 7.54 -3.51
C GLU A 23 -6.88 6.67 -2.76
N LEU A 24 -7.38 7.15 -1.62
CA LEU A 24 -8.56 6.59 -0.97
C LEU A 24 -9.81 7.27 -1.52
N VAL A 25 -10.80 6.47 -1.93
CA VAL A 25 -12.10 7.00 -2.36
C VAL A 25 -12.97 7.17 -1.12
N VAL A 26 -13.35 8.42 -0.84
CA VAL A 26 -14.15 8.79 0.34
C VAL A 26 -15.50 9.32 -0.11
N ASP A 27 -16.57 8.82 0.52
CA ASP A 27 -17.95 9.26 0.33
C ASP A 27 -18.56 9.53 1.71
N ASP A 28 -19.07 10.74 1.94
CA ASP A 28 -19.60 11.22 3.21
C ASP A 28 -18.74 10.84 4.45
N GLY A 29 -17.42 11.12 4.35
CA GLY A 29 -16.45 10.81 5.41
C GLY A 29 -16.08 9.33 5.57
N THR A 30 -16.70 8.44 4.78
CA THR A 30 -16.45 6.99 4.81
C THR A 30 -15.56 6.55 3.65
N VAL A 31 -14.52 5.77 3.92
CA VAL A 31 -13.69 5.15 2.87
C VAL A 31 -14.47 4.02 2.20
N VAL A 32 -14.84 4.21 0.94
CA VAL A 32 -15.64 3.27 0.14
C VAL A 32 -14.83 2.52 -0.93
N GLY A 33 -13.54 2.83 -1.05
CA GLY A 33 -12.67 2.20 -2.03
C GLY A 33 -11.29 2.85 -2.11
N ALA A 34 -10.57 2.52 -3.18
CA ALA A 34 -9.25 3.05 -3.48
C ALA A 34 -9.03 3.15 -4.99
N ILE A 35 -8.28 4.17 -5.42
CA ILE A 35 -7.69 4.23 -6.76
C ILE A 35 -6.30 3.62 -6.70
N VAL A 36 -6.06 2.65 -7.58
CA VAL A 36 -4.75 2.02 -7.72
C VAL A 36 -4.17 2.34 -9.08
N GLU A 37 -2.85 2.35 -9.19
CA GLU A 37 -2.14 2.41 -10.46
C GLU A 37 -1.53 1.05 -10.78
N THR A 38 -1.79 0.52 -11.97
CA THR A 38 -1.23 -0.75 -12.48
C THR A 38 -1.16 -0.67 -13.99
N ASP A 39 -0.04 -1.10 -14.58
CA ASP A 39 0.17 -1.12 -16.03
C ASP A 39 -0.17 0.21 -16.74
N GLY A 40 0.13 1.35 -16.08
CA GLY A 40 -0.17 2.69 -16.61
C GLY A 40 -1.66 3.05 -16.60
N HIS A 41 -2.50 2.28 -15.89
CA HIS A 41 -3.93 2.53 -15.75
C HIS A 41 -4.25 2.86 -14.29
N ARG A 42 -5.32 3.65 -14.08
CA ARG A 42 -5.76 4.07 -12.74
C ARG A 42 -7.16 3.55 -12.36
N PRO A 43 -7.39 2.23 -12.24
CA PRO A 43 -8.70 1.70 -11.90
C PRO A 43 -9.10 1.97 -10.44
N ALA A 44 -10.41 2.08 -10.21
CA ALA A 44 -11.01 2.12 -8.88
C ALA A 44 -11.36 0.70 -8.39
N ILE A 45 -11.09 0.43 -7.11
CA ILE A 45 -11.53 -0.79 -6.41
C ILE A 45 -12.52 -0.39 -5.32
N ARG A 46 -13.77 -0.88 -5.43
CA ARG A 46 -14.78 -0.70 -4.39
C ARG A 46 -14.52 -1.61 -3.20
N ALA A 47 -14.48 -1.03 -2.01
CA ALA A 47 -14.35 -1.74 -0.74
C ALA A 47 -15.69 -1.73 -0.01
N ARG A 48 -16.35 -2.90 0.08
CA ARG A 48 -17.68 -3.02 0.71
C ARG A 48 -17.68 -2.93 2.23
N ARG A 49 -16.53 -3.17 2.86
CA ARG A 49 -16.39 -3.25 4.33
C ARG A 49 -15.32 -2.32 4.90
N GLY A 50 -14.51 -1.72 4.05
CA GLY A 50 -13.37 -0.90 4.45
C GLY A 50 -12.06 -1.33 3.77
N VAL A 51 -11.04 -0.51 4.00
CA VAL A 51 -9.69 -0.66 3.46
C VAL A 51 -8.72 -0.84 4.62
N LEU A 52 -7.86 -1.86 4.54
CA LEU A 52 -6.77 -2.07 5.49
C LEU A 52 -5.45 -1.62 4.85
N LEU A 53 -4.84 -0.56 5.39
CA LEU A 53 -3.52 -0.12 4.96
C LEU A 53 -2.45 -0.90 5.72
N ALA A 54 -1.79 -1.82 5.02
CA ALA A 54 -0.66 -2.60 5.49
C ALA A 54 0.52 -2.48 4.51
N ALA A 55 0.78 -1.25 4.06
CA ALA A 55 1.71 -0.93 2.97
C ALA A 55 3.16 -0.72 3.41
N GLY A 56 3.48 -0.99 4.69
CA GLY A 56 4.76 -0.67 5.27
C GLY A 56 4.80 0.74 5.85
N GLY A 57 6.01 1.27 6.04
CA GLY A 57 6.25 2.61 6.56
C GLY A 57 6.81 3.55 5.50
N PHE A 58 7.52 4.59 5.98
CA PHE A 58 8.18 5.61 5.15
C PHE A 58 9.70 5.55 5.27
N GLU A 59 10.27 4.39 5.61
CA GLU A 59 11.71 4.24 5.84
C GLU A 59 12.59 4.55 4.61
N HIS A 60 12.04 4.47 3.39
CA HIS A 60 12.70 4.89 2.15
C HIS A 60 12.34 6.32 1.71
N ASN A 61 11.66 7.11 2.56
CA ASN A 61 11.28 8.49 2.24
C ASN A 61 12.08 9.50 3.09
N ASP A 62 13.18 10.00 2.53
CA ASP A 62 14.07 10.96 3.20
C ASP A 62 13.37 12.26 3.61
N GLU A 63 12.41 12.73 2.82
CA GLU A 63 11.65 13.95 3.14
C GLU A 63 10.83 13.75 4.41
N MET A 64 10.07 12.65 4.50
CA MET A 64 9.29 12.33 5.69
C MET A 64 10.18 12.02 6.89
N ARG A 65 11.28 11.28 6.71
CA ARG A 65 12.26 11.01 7.78
C ARG A 65 12.81 12.30 8.36
N THR A 66 13.20 13.24 7.50
CA THR A 66 13.68 14.57 7.92
C THR A 66 12.58 15.34 8.65
N ARG A 67 11.37 15.39 8.07
CA ARG A 67 10.20 16.09 8.65
C ARG A 67 9.86 15.58 10.05
N TYR A 68 9.96 14.27 10.28
CA TYR A 68 9.61 13.64 11.55
C TYR A 68 10.81 13.34 12.46
N GLY A 69 12.01 13.80 12.11
CA GLY A 69 13.21 13.64 12.95
C GLY A 69 13.66 12.19 13.16
N VAL A 70 13.48 11.33 12.15
CA VAL A 70 13.84 9.90 12.24
C VAL A 70 15.36 9.74 12.09
N PRO A 71 16.06 9.12 13.05
CA PRO A 71 17.51 8.92 12.98
C PRO A 71 17.92 7.86 11.95
N GLY A 72 19.18 7.94 11.50
CA GLY A 72 19.75 7.08 10.45
C GLY A 72 19.43 7.57 9.04
N ASP A 73 19.84 6.82 8.02
CA ASP A 73 19.66 7.15 6.60
C ASP A 73 18.74 6.12 5.92
N SER A 74 17.95 6.53 4.93
CA SER A 74 17.10 5.60 4.16
C SER A 74 17.92 4.54 3.44
N ARG A 75 19.16 4.86 3.04
CA ARG A 75 20.07 3.92 2.37
C ARG A 75 20.43 2.70 3.23
N ASP A 76 20.32 2.84 4.55
CA ASP A 76 20.70 1.83 5.53
C ASP A 76 19.48 1.02 6.01
N THR A 77 18.27 1.34 5.53
CA THR A 77 17.08 0.61 5.93
C THR A 77 17.07 -0.81 5.36
N MET A 78 16.60 -1.75 6.18
CA MET A 78 16.40 -3.15 5.79
C MET A 78 15.01 -3.39 5.15
N GLY A 79 14.16 -2.35 5.11
CA GLY A 79 12.84 -2.41 4.49
C GLY A 79 12.91 -2.44 2.96
N PRO A 80 11.87 -2.98 2.28
CA PRO A 80 11.81 -2.96 0.83
C PRO A 80 11.68 -1.53 0.29
N TRP A 81 12.29 -1.27 -0.87
CA TRP A 81 12.33 0.03 -1.56
C TRP A 81 10.95 0.66 -1.85
N GLY A 82 9.88 -0.11 -1.79
CA GLY A 82 8.50 0.35 -1.98
C GLY A 82 7.91 1.11 -0.78
N ASN A 83 8.51 1.01 0.41
CA ASN A 83 7.97 1.60 1.63
C ASN A 83 8.32 3.09 1.75
N ARG A 84 7.46 3.95 1.21
CA ARG A 84 7.70 5.40 1.11
C ARG A 84 6.65 6.27 1.82
N GLY A 85 5.82 5.68 2.66
CA GLY A 85 4.66 6.32 3.30
C GLY A 85 3.39 6.20 2.46
#